data_AF-A0A089M699-F1
#
_entry.id   AF-A0A089M699-F1
#
_cell.length_a   1.000
_cell.length_b   1.000
_cell.length_c   1.000
_cell.angle_alpha   90.00
_cell.angle_beta   90.00
_cell.angle_gamma   90.00
#
_symmetry.space_group_name_H-M   'P 1'
#
loop_
_entity.id
_entity.type
_entity.pdbx_description
1 polymer ?
#
loop_
_entity_poly.entity_id
_entity_poly.type
_entity_poly.pdbx_seq_one_letter_code
_entity_poly.pdbx_strand_id
1 'polypeptide(L)'
;MSSGEQRYPMAGVTAITNARIFDGEKVIGARHILIQGGTIIAVGGEIPAHAAVINADNAMLMPGLMDAHVHTSIGGLRDALKFGVTTELEMNGGFTKKGREIQLQNLSDVADVRSAGMAVTAPGGHPDELLPDHDGGIPDFVLKELEKLTEKERNAMLEAFAHDHDEAPQVTTIEEAVKHVHTQVENGADYIKIMIEEGTVMGVPGLPVLSEDILKAAVREAHKLNKIVLAHVLTADSSLSAIQMGVDGLAHLFIDRPESTSEVVAAIKDSGAFVTPCLVLNASIIGNPASELAGDPRVNSKLSPEWIDILNSSFNTYPQGSLENSFKSVMDLHKAGVDILVGTDVSPVPLHNLGGLAHGASVHHEMQLLVKAGFTPVEALQSATSKPARRFGLQDRGRIAEGMRADLVLVEGDPTTNISDSLSIQAVWLKGAGQQIH
;
A
#
# COMPACT_ATOMS: atom_id res chain seq x y z
N MET A 1 -29.35 2.50 -16.71
CA MET A 1 -29.05 3.81 -17.32
C MET A 1 -27.56 3.99 -17.16
N SER A 2 -26.80 4.05 -18.25
CA SER A 2 -25.34 4.20 -18.22
C SER A 2 -25.01 5.59 -17.67
N SER A 3 -24.51 5.67 -16.43
CA SER A 3 -23.85 6.86 -15.91
C SER A 3 -22.52 6.97 -16.65
N GLY A 4 -22.50 7.71 -17.76
CA GLY A 4 -21.28 7.97 -18.50
C GLY A 4 -20.27 8.66 -17.59
N GLU A 5 -19.17 7.97 -17.27
CA GLU A 5 -18.04 8.55 -16.53
C GLU A 5 -17.62 9.86 -17.20
N GLN A 6 -17.73 10.97 -16.48
CA GLN A 6 -17.26 12.26 -16.97
C GLN A 6 -15.74 12.31 -16.87
N ARG A 7 -15.06 12.00 -17.97
CA ARG A 7 -13.59 12.07 -18.09
C ARG A 7 -13.15 13.48 -18.47
N TYR A 8 -12.10 13.98 -17.81
CA TYR A 8 -11.50 15.27 -18.13
C TYR A 8 -10.57 15.16 -19.36
N PRO A 9 -10.58 16.14 -20.28
CA PRO A 9 -9.80 16.07 -21.51
C PRO A 9 -8.28 16.11 -21.25
N MET A 10 -7.53 15.26 -21.97
CA MET A 10 -6.06 15.19 -21.93
C MET A 10 -5.37 16.14 -22.94
N ALA A 11 -6.12 16.70 -23.88
CA ALA A 11 -5.57 17.56 -24.93
C ALA A 11 -5.54 19.03 -24.46
N GLY A 12 -4.34 19.61 -24.41
CA GLY A 12 -4.12 21.01 -24.02
C GLY A 12 -3.75 21.17 -22.55
N VAL A 13 -3.83 22.41 -22.07
CA VAL A 13 -3.57 22.76 -20.66
C VAL A 13 -4.87 22.66 -19.88
N THR A 14 -4.85 22.01 -18.72
CA THR A 14 -5.97 21.96 -17.77
C THR A 14 -5.60 22.74 -16.52
N ALA A 15 -6.45 23.67 -16.10
CA ALA A 15 -6.30 24.42 -14.86
C ALA A 15 -7.28 23.92 -13.81
N ILE A 16 -6.79 23.37 -12.70
CA ILE A 16 -7.62 23.09 -11.52
C ILE A 16 -7.54 24.32 -10.62
N THR A 17 -8.67 25.00 -10.41
CA THR A 17 -8.74 26.34 -9.81
C THR A 17 -9.54 26.38 -8.53
N ASN A 18 -9.30 27.40 -7.71
CA ASN A 18 -9.94 27.65 -6.41
C ASN A 18 -9.79 26.57 -5.33
N ALA A 19 -8.92 25.57 -5.53
CA ALA A 19 -8.65 24.53 -4.54
C ALA A 19 -7.81 25.05 -3.36
N ARG A 20 -8.04 24.55 -2.14
CA ARG A 20 -6.95 24.49 -1.13
C ARG A 20 -5.94 23.46 -1.62
N ILE A 21 -4.64 23.72 -1.49
CA ILE A 21 -3.63 22.79 -1.98
C ILE A 21 -2.78 22.31 -0.80
N PHE A 22 -2.83 21.00 -0.53
CA PHE A 22 -1.83 20.31 0.26
C PHE A 22 -0.79 19.75 -0.71
N ASP A 23 0.47 20.15 -0.59
CA ASP A 23 1.50 19.82 -1.59
C ASP A 23 2.18 18.45 -1.37
N GLY A 24 1.68 17.64 -0.44
CA GLY A 24 2.32 16.40 0.03
C GLY A 24 3.13 16.59 1.32
N GLU A 25 3.44 17.83 1.70
CA GLU A 25 4.16 18.16 2.93
C GLU A 25 3.39 19.15 3.79
N LYS A 26 2.74 20.15 3.19
CA LYS A 26 2.02 21.22 3.89
C LYS A 26 0.94 21.84 3.01
N VAL A 27 0.06 22.63 3.62
CA VAL A 27 -0.85 23.49 2.87
C VAL A 27 -0.06 24.70 2.31
N ILE A 28 -0.23 24.97 1.02
CA ILE A 28 0.43 26.10 0.34
C ILE A 28 -0.56 27.21 -0.03
N GLY A 29 -0.04 28.41 -0.29
CA GLY A 29 -0.85 29.59 -0.62
C GLY A 29 -1.41 29.60 -2.06
N ALA A 30 -0.85 28.79 -2.95
CA ALA A 30 -1.38 28.65 -4.31
C ALA A 30 -2.80 28.10 -4.28
N ARG A 31 -3.64 28.56 -5.21
CA ARG A 31 -5.06 28.20 -5.30
C ARG A 31 -5.40 27.45 -6.59
N HIS A 32 -4.41 27.20 -7.42
CA HIS A 32 -4.58 26.50 -8.67
C HIS A 32 -3.27 25.83 -9.11
N ILE A 33 -3.43 24.83 -9.98
CA ILE A 33 -2.32 24.23 -10.72
C ILE A 33 -2.66 24.16 -12.20
N LEU A 34 -1.63 24.07 -13.02
CA LEU A 34 -1.75 23.79 -14.45
C LEU A 34 -1.18 22.41 -14.74
N ILE A 35 -1.94 21.59 -15.47
CA ILE A 35 -1.56 20.26 -15.92
C ILE A 35 -1.49 20.28 -17.44
N GLN A 36 -0.49 19.64 -18.02
CA GLN A 36 -0.44 19.38 -19.46
C GLN A 36 0.07 17.95 -19.70
N GLY A 37 -0.71 17.16 -20.44
CA GLY A 37 -0.47 15.73 -20.52
C GLY A 37 -0.51 15.11 -19.12
N GLY A 38 0.56 14.41 -18.74
CA GLY A 38 0.66 13.77 -17.42
C GLY A 38 1.44 14.53 -16.36
N THR A 39 1.74 15.81 -16.59
CA THR A 39 2.69 16.59 -15.75
C THR A 39 2.05 17.88 -15.24
N ILE A 40 2.37 18.23 -14.00
CA ILE A 40 2.08 19.55 -13.42
C ILE A 40 3.10 20.54 -13.99
N ILE A 41 2.64 21.49 -14.80
CA ILE A 41 3.51 22.47 -15.46
C ILE A 41 3.62 23.80 -14.69
N ALA A 42 2.69 24.06 -13.76
CA ALA A 42 2.75 25.23 -12.88
C ALA A 42 1.95 24.99 -11.59
N VAL A 43 2.40 25.60 -10.49
CA VAL A 43 1.65 25.71 -9.23
C VAL A 43 1.42 27.19 -8.95
N GLY A 44 0.21 27.69 -9.22
CA GLY A 44 -0.09 29.11 -9.29
C GLY A 44 0.22 29.72 -10.67
N GLY A 45 0.52 31.02 -10.70
CA GLY A 45 0.85 31.75 -11.93
C GLY A 45 -0.35 32.17 -12.79
N GLU A 46 -0.08 32.63 -14.01
CA GLU A 46 -1.11 33.05 -14.97
C GLU A 46 -1.76 31.82 -15.63
N ILE A 47 -3.10 31.80 -15.68
CA ILE A 47 -3.86 30.73 -16.34
C ILE A 47 -4.00 31.08 -17.83
N PRO A 48 -3.49 30.25 -18.76
CA PRO A 48 -3.62 30.53 -20.18
C PRO A 48 -5.09 30.61 -20.61
N ALA A 49 -5.43 31.57 -21.48
CA ALA A 49 -6.81 31.79 -21.93
C ALA A 49 -7.46 30.57 -22.64
N HIS A 50 -6.65 29.64 -23.14
CA HIS A 50 -7.08 28.41 -23.80
C HIS A 50 -7.13 27.19 -22.87
N ALA A 51 -6.81 27.35 -21.58
CA ALA A 51 -6.83 26.24 -20.65
C ALA A 51 -8.26 25.76 -20.36
N ALA A 52 -8.45 24.44 -20.32
CA ALA A 52 -9.67 23.86 -19.80
C ALA A 52 -9.72 24.10 -18.28
N VAL A 53 -10.75 24.76 -17.78
CA VAL A 53 -10.86 25.13 -16.36
C VAL A 53 -11.75 24.15 -15.61
N ILE A 54 -11.20 23.58 -14.54
CA ILE A 54 -11.92 22.78 -13.54
C ILE A 54 -11.99 23.63 -12.27
N ASN A 55 -13.21 23.95 -11.82
CA ASN A 55 -13.41 24.69 -10.57
C ASN A 55 -13.51 23.70 -9.40
N ALA A 56 -12.65 23.87 -8.40
CA ALA A 56 -12.54 23.06 -7.20
C ALA A 56 -12.86 23.86 -5.92
N ASP A 57 -13.82 24.79 -6.02
CA ASP A 57 -14.34 25.56 -4.89
C ASP A 57 -14.68 24.66 -3.70
N ASN A 58 -14.30 25.10 -2.49
CA ASN A 58 -14.50 24.39 -1.21
C ASN A 58 -13.83 23.01 -1.08
N ALA A 59 -13.06 22.58 -2.07
CA ALA A 59 -12.33 21.33 -2.03
C ALA A 59 -10.84 21.53 -1.73
N MET A 60 -10.18 20.45 -1.34
CA MET A 60 -8.74 20.35 -1.21
C MET A 60 -8.17 19.44 -2.31
N LEU A 61 -7.19 19.95 -3.03
CA LEU A 61 -6.37 19.21 -3.98
C LEU A 61 -5.11 18.71 -3.29
N MET A 62 -4.77 17.44 -3.50
CA MET A 62 -3.64 16.77 -2.87
C MET A 62 -2.95 15.83 -3.87
N PRO A 63 -1.69 15.41 -3.63
CA PRO A 63 -1.12 14.28 -4.34
C PRO A 63 -2.01 13.06 -4.14
N GLY A 64 -2.08 12.20 -5.15
CA GLY A 64 -2.74 10.90 -5.01
C GLY A 64 -2.11 10.10 -3.87
N LEU A 65 -2.96 9.38 -3.14
CA LEU A 65 -2.55 8.62 -1.97
C LEU A 65 -1.75 7.38 -2.37
N MET A 66 -0.92 6.91 -1.44
CA MET A 66 -0.14 5.69 -1.57
C MET A 66 -0.47 4.70 -0.47
N ASP A 67 -0.61 3.44 -0.84
CA ASP A 67 -0.60 2.32 0.09
C ASP A 67 0.78 1.67 0.07
N ALA A 68 1.53 1.78 1.17
CA ALA A 68 2.89 1.30 1.25
C ALA A 68 3.02 -0.19 1.62
N HIS A 69 1.91 -0.92 1.77
CA HIS A 69 1.91 -2.37 1.95
C HIS A 69 0.57 -2.94 1.53
N VAL A 70 0.54 -3.64 0.39
CA VAL A 70 -0.63 -4.41 -0.06
C VAL A 70 -0.22 -5.75 -0.66
N HIS A 71 -1.21 -6.62 -0.86
CA HIS A 71 -1.19 -7.71 -1.82
C HIS A 71 -2.33 -7.45 -2.79
N THR A 72 -2.05 -7.18 -4.06
CA THR A 72 -3.06 -6.58 -4.95
C THR A 72 -3.45 -7.46 -6.13
N SER A 73 -4.49 -7.04 -6.83
CA SER A 73 -5.00 -7.63 -8.05
C SER A 73 -5.47 -6.51 -8.98
N ILE A 74 -5.81 -6.82 -10.23
CA ILE A 74 -6.39 -5.81 -11.15
C ILE A 74 -7.67 -5.21 -10.53
N GLY A 75 -8.51 -6.03 -9.88
CA GLY A 75 -9.68 -5.57 -9.15
C GLY A 75 -9.31 -4.66 -7.97
N GLY A 76 -8.34 -5.07 -7.16
CA GLY A 76 -7.81 -4.27 -6.05
C GLY A 76 -7.29 -2.90 -6.50
N LEU A 77 -6.52 -2.84 -7.59
CA LEU A 77 -6.01 -1.59 -8.17
C LEU A 77 -7.14 -0.67 -8.68
N ARG A 78 -8.26 -1.23 -9.17
CA ARG A 78 -9.46 -0.45 -9.55
C ARG A 78 -10.16 0.09 -8.31
N ASP A 79 -10.32 -0.74 -7.28
CA ASP A 79 -10.94 -0.34 -6.01
C ASP A 79 -10.11 0.76 -5.31
N ALA A 80 -8.79 0.64 -5.29
CA ALA A 80 -7.86 1.63 -4.76
C ALA A 80 -8.10 3.03 -5.34
N LEU A 81 -8.29 3.15 -6.66
CA LEU A 81 -8.56 4.42 -7.32
C LEU A 81 -9.88 5.07 -6.91
N LYS A 82 -10.92 4.30 -6.58
CA LYS A 82 -12.20 4.85 -6.08
C LYS A 82 -12.03 5.62 -4.77
N PHE A 83 -10.94 5.36 -4.06
CA PHE A 83 -10.55 5.99 -2.80
C PHE A 83 -9.34 6.92 -2.96
N GLY A 84 -8.99 7.31 -4.19
CA GLY A 84 -7.90 8.26 -4.42
C GLY A 84 -6.50 7.71 -4.17
N VAL A 85 -6.35 6.38 -4.01
CA VAL A 85 -5.06 5.71 -3.94
C VAL A 85 -4.57 5.47 -5.37
N THR A 86 -3.59 6.27 -5.78
CA THR A 86 -3.04 6.24 -7.15
C THR A 86 -1.80 5.38 -7.28
N THR A 87 -1.22 4.94 -6.17
CA THR A 87 -0.04 4.07 -6.16
C THR A 87 -0.12 3.05 -5.03
N GLU A 88 0.03 1.77 -5.37
CA GLU A 88 0.17 0.68 -4.40
C GLU A 88 1.59 0.11 -4.41
N LEU A 89 2.11 -0.27 -3.25
CA LEU A 89 3.39 -0.94 -3.07
C LEU A 89 3.13 -2.38 -2.63
N GLU A 90 3.14 -3.29 -3.61
CA GLU A 90 2.90 -4.72 -3.39
C GLU A 90 4.10 -5.37 -2.70
N MET A 91 3.84 -6.12 -1.63
CA MET A 91 4.90 -6.76 -0.82
C MET A 91 5.11 -8.24 -1.12
N ASN A 92 4.16 -8.90 -1.77
CA ASN A 92 4.31 -10.26 -2.29
C ASN A 92 3.31 -10.47 -3.42
N GLY A 93 3.79 -10.62 -4.65
CA GLY A 93 2.93 -10.91 -5.80
C GLY A 93 3.57 -10.64 -7.17
N GLY A 94 2.73 -10.71 -8.20
CA GLY A 94 3.15 -10.79 -9.60
C GLY A 94 3.34 -9.45 -10.30
N PHE A 95 3.21 -8.29 -9.64
CA PHE A 95 3.28 -6.98 -10.30
C PHE A 95 4.71 -6.40 -10.38
N THR A 96 5.73 -7.25 -10.52
CA THR A 96 7.08 -6.82 -10.95
C THR A 96 7.01 -6.10 -12.30
N LYS A 97 8.09 -5.44 -12.75
CA LYS A 97 8.09 -4.75 -14.05
C LYS A 97 7.58 -5.63 -15.19
N LYS A 98 8.09 -6.87 -15.32
CA LYS A 98 7.62 -7.82 -16.34
C LYS A 98 6.12 -8.11 -16.19
N GLY A 99 5.68 -8.36 -14.96
CA GLY A 99 4.27 -8.61 -14.66
C GLY A 99 3.36 -7.44 -15.04
N ARG A 100 3.76 -6.19 -14.75
CA ARG A 100 3.00 -4.99 -15.16
C ARG A 100 2.92 -4.83 -16.67
N GLU A 101 4.01 -5.11 -17.39
CA GLU A 101 4.04 -5.02 -18.86
C GLU A 101 3.09 -6.01 -19.53
N ILE A 102 2.80 -7.13 -18.86
CA ILE A 102 1.85 -8.17 -19.31
C ILE A 102 0.42 -7.84 -18.84
N GLN A 103 0.23 -7.68 -17.53
CA GLN A 103 -1.08 -7.64 -16.88
C GLN A 103 -1.78 -6.27 -16.98
N LEU A 104 -1.01 -5.18 -16.97
CA LEU A 104 -1.57 -3.81 -16.95
C LEU A 104 -1.53 -3.15 -18.33
N GLN A 105 -1.22 -3.91 -19.38
CA GLN A 105 -1.07 -3.37 -20.73
C GLN A 105 -2.40 -2.80 -21.24
N ASN A 106 -2.41 -1.49 -21.52
CA ASN A 106 -3.57 -0.72 -21.97
C ASN A 106 -4.67 -0.51 -20.92
N LEU A 107 -4.40 -0.79 -19.65
CA LEU A 107 -5.29 -0.38 -18.57
C LEU A 107 -4.96 1.05 -18.16
N SER A 108 -6.00 1.86 -17.95
CA SER A 108 -5.88 3.28 -17.57
C SER A 108 -6.76 3.65 -16.37
N ASP A 109 -7.52 2.67 -15.89
CA ASP A 109 -8.51 2.69 -14.84
C ASP A 109 -8.04 1.93 -13.59
N VAL A 110 -6.73 1.72 -13.45
CA VAL A 110 -6.07 1.00 -12.35
C VAL A 110 -4.99 1.87 -11.71
N ALA A 111 -4.80 1.77 -10.39
CA ALA A 111 -3.69 2.43 -9.71
C ALA A 111 -2.34 1.97 -10.29
N ASP A 112 -1.32 2.83 -10.20
CA ASP A 112 0.05 2.41 -10.51
C ASP A 112 0.56 1.48 -9.40
N VAL A 113 1.46 0.56 -9.70
CA VAL A 113 1.95 -0.40 -8.70
C VAL A 113 3.46 -0.60 -8.82
N ARG A 114 4.12 -0.72 -7.68
CA ARG A 114 5.51 -1.22 -7.57
C ARG A 114 5.47 -2.49 -6.73
N SER A 115 6.41 -3.39 -6.94
CA SER A 115 6.33 -4.71 -6.33
C SER A 115 7.68 -5.23 -5.85
N ALA A 116 7.66 -5.98 -4.75
CA ALA A 116 8.76 -6.81 -4.29
C ALA A 116 8.99 -8.06 -5.15
N GLY A 117 8.00 -8.43 -5.98
CA GLY A 117 7.90 -9.78 -6.51
C GLY A 117 7.51 -10.78 -5.42
N MET A 118 7.84 -12.05 -5.62
CA MET A 118 7.63 -13.10 -4.62
C MET A 118 8.66 -12.95 -3.48
N ALA A 119 8.20 -12.98 -2.24
CA ALA A 119 9.05 -12.81 -1.07
C ALA A 119 10.00 -14.00 -0.85
N VAL A 120 11.13 -13.73 -0.19
CA VAL A 120 12.03 -14.78 0.31
C VAL A 120 11.42 -15.37 1.59
N THR A 121 10.99 -16.63 1.54
CA THR A 121 10.34 -17.30 2.68
C THR A 121 10.77 -18.76 2.83
N ALA A 122 10.54 -19.32 4.01
CA ALA A 122 10.78 -20.73 4.30
C ALA A 122 9.64 -21.59 3.73
N PRO A 123 9.91 -22.83 3.27
CA PRO A 123 8.88 -23.75 2.83
C PRO A 123 7.90 -24.08 3.96
N GLY A 124 6.59 -23.91 3.72
CA GLY A 124 5.55 -24.10 4.73
C GLY A 124 5.55 -23.02 5.82
N GLY A 125 6.34 -21.96 5.65
CA GLY A 125 6.31 -20.75 6.47
C GLY A 125 5.36 -19.71 5.89
N HIS A 126 5.35 -18.51 6.49
CA HIS A 126 4.45 -17.44 6.06
C HIS A 126 4.67 -17.02 4.60
N PRO A 127 3.62 -16.88 3.76
CA PRO A 127 2.18 -16.96 4.07
C PRO A 127 1.50 -18.28 3.70
N ASP A 128 2.25 -19.39 3.54
CA ASP A 128 1.69 -20.68 3.07
C ASP A 128 0.53 -21.17 3.96
N GLU A 129 0.55 -20.87 5.26
CA GLU A 129 -0.49 -21.25 6.23
C GLU A 129 -1.82 -20.51 6.05
N LEU A 130 -1.79 -19.35 5.38
CA LEU A 130 -2.99 -18.54 5.10
C LEU A 130 -3.70 -18.99 3.82
N LEU A 131 -2.98 -19.71 2.96
CA LEU A 131 -3.52 -20.18 1.70
C LEU A 131 -4.31 -21.48 1.93
N PRO A 132 -5.49 -21.66 1.28
CA PRO A 132 -6.23 -22.91 1.34
C PRO A 132 -5.34 -24.07 0.86
N ASP A 133 -5.52 -25.31 1.31
CA ASP A 133 -4.83 -26.46 0.69
C ASP A 133 -5.14 -26.52 -0.81
N HIS A 134 -4.12 -26.43 -1.68
CA HIS A 134 -4.26 -26.59 -3.12
C HIS A 134 -3.45 -27.79 -3.61
N ASP A 135 -4.08 -28.61 -4.45
CA ASP A 135 -3.53 -29.80 -5.10
C ASP A 135 -2.61 -29.46 -6.29
N GLY A 136 -2.00 -28.27 -6.27
CA GLY A 136 -1.18 -27.71 -7.36
C GLY A 136 -1.99 -26.98 -8.45
N GLY A 137 -3.30 -26.81 -8.28
CA GLY A 137 -4.15 -25.98 -9.14
C GLY A 137 -4.22 -24.50 -8.73
N ILE A 138 -4.81 -23.67 -9.60
CA ILE A 138 -5.15 -22.27 -9.29
C ILE A 138 -6.20 -22.27 -8.15
N PRO A 139 -5.98 -21.57 -7.03
CA PRO A 139 -6.94 -21.54 -5.94
C PRO A 139 -8.33 -21.05 -6.37
N ASP A 140 -9.40 -21.62 -5.82
CA ASP A 140 -10.80 -21.31 -6.20
C ASP A 140 -11.13 -19.81 -6.11
N PHE A 141 -10.54 -19.08 -5.17
CA PHE A 141 -10.72 -17.63 -5.07
C PHE A 141 -10.08 -16.88 -6.24
N VAL A 142 -8.93 -17.35 -6.74
CA VAL A 142 -8.29 -16.82 -7.94
C VAL A 142 -9.12 -17.16 -9.18
N LEU A 143 -9.70 -18.36 -9.25
CA LEU A 143 -10.62 -18.74 -10.33
C LEU A 143 -11.85 -17.82 -10.38
N LYS A 144 -12.43 -17.47 -9.23
CA LYS A 144 -13.57 -16.53 -9.16
C LYS A 144 -13.21 -15.11 -9.60
N GLU A 145 -11.99 -14.65 -9.36
CA GLU A 145 -11.54 -13.37 -9.93
C GLU A 145 -11.32 -13.46 -11.44
N LEU A 146 -10.76 -14.57 -11.93
CA LEU A 146 -10.59 -14.80 -13.38
C LEU A 146 -11.92 -14.78 -14.14
N GLU A 147 -13.04 -15.11 -13.49
CA GLU A 147 -14.39 -14.99 -14.06
C GLU A 147 -14.84 -13.53 -14.24
N LYS A 148 -14.35 -12.60 -13.40
CA LYS A 148 -14.66 -11.16 -13.47
C LYS A 148 -13.82 -10.41 -14.50
N LEU A 149 -12.73 -11.02 -14.95
CA LEU A 149 -11.82 -10.47 -15.94
C LEU A 149 -12.34 -10.71 -17.38
N THR A 150 -12.00 -9.79 -18.28
CA THR A 150 -12.15 -10.05 -19.72
C THR A 150 -11.31 -11.25 -20.13
N GLU A 151 -11.67 -11.92 -21.22
CA GLU A 151 -10.92 -13.08 -21.72
C GLU A 151 -9.43 -12.78 -21.93
N LYS A 152 -9.10 -11.57 -22.37
CA LYS A 152 -7.72 -11.11 -22.53
C LYS A 152 -6.99 -10.95 -21.19
N GLU A 153 -7.62 -10.29 -20.21
CA GLU A 153 -7.05 -10.11 -18.86
C GLU A 153 -6.87 -11.47 -18.17
N ARG A 154 -7.86 -12.36 -18.29
CA ARG A 154 -7.79 -13.72 -17.76
C ARG A 154 -6.62 -14.50 -18.35
N ASN A 155 -6.46 -14.50 -19.67
CA ASN A 155 -5.36 -15.23 -20.32
C ASN A 155 -3.98 -14.66 -19.90
N ALA A 156 -3.85 -13.34 -19.81
CA ALA A 156 -2.62 -12.71 -19.34
C ALA A 156 -2.29 -13.06 -17.87
N MET A 157 -3.31 -13.12 -17.01
CA MET A 157 -3.16 -13.50 -15.61
C MET A 157 -2.82 -15.01 -15.46
N LEU A 158 -3.42 -15.88 -16.28
CA LEU A 158 -3.08 -17.31 -16.32
C LEU A 158 -1.64 -17.54 -16.82
N GLU A 159 -1.19 -16.80 -17.82
CA GLU A 159 0.20 -16.86 -18.31
C GLU A 159 1.20 -16.39 -17.24
N ALA A 160 0.88 -15.31 -16.52
CA ALA A 160 1.69 -14.83 -15.40
C ALA A 160 1.74 -15.87 -14.26
N PHE A 161 0.58 -16.42 -13.88
CA PHE A 161 0.47 -17.44 -12.84
C PHE A 161 1.23 -18.72 -13.19
N ALA A 162 1.16 -19.18 -14.44
CA ALA A 162 1.90 -20.35 -14.91
C ALA A 162 3.43 -20.10 -14.89
N HIS A 163 3.88 -18.87 -15.13
CA HIS A 163 5.28 -18.50 -15.03
C HIS A 163 5.78 -18.49 -13.57
N ASP A 164 4.95 -18.01 -12.64
CA ASP A 164 5.30 -17.91 -11.21
C ASP A 164 5.26 -19.28 -10.49
N HIS A 165 4.42 -20.23 -10.92
CA HIS A 165 4.28 -21.55 -10.27
C HIS A 165 5.36 -22.59 -10.63
N ASP A 166 5.98 -22.52 -11.81
CA ASP A 166 7.13 -23.37 -12.16
C ASP A 166 8.42 -22.96 -11.43
N GLU A 167 8.41 -21.78 -10.77
CA GLU A 167 9.56 -21.15 -10.12
C GLU A 167 9.26 -20.65 -8.70
N ALA A 168 8.54 -21.41 -7.85
CA ALA A 168 8.51 -21.13 -6.42
C ALA A 168 9.66 -21.88 -5.72
N PRO A 169 10.92 -21.37 -5.69
CA PRO A 169 11.99 -22.06 -5.02
C PRO A 169 11.69 -22.11 -3.52
N GLN A 170 11.68 -23.34 -3.01
CA GLN A 170 11.74 -23.60 -1.59
C GLN A 170 13.11 -23.16 -1.10
N VAL A 171 13.23 -21.92 -0.59
CA VAL A 171 14.50 -21.38 -0.11
C VAL A 171 14.88 -22.13 1.17
N THR A 172 15.96 -22.90 1.15
CA THR A 172 16.47 -23.62 2.33
C THR A 172 17.96 -23.39 2.58
N THR A 173 18.65 -22.79 1.61
CA THR A 173 20.09 -22.52 1.62
C THR A 173 20.40 -21.06 1.28
N ILE A 174 21.64 -20.64 1.58
CA ILE A 174 22.14 -19.30 1.24
C ILE A 174 22.15 -19.09 -0.28
N GLU A 175 22.60 -20.11 -1.03
CA GLU A 175 22.67 -20.08 -2.48
C GLU A 175 21.29 -19.91 -3.12
N GLU A 176 20.27 -20.59 -2.58
CA GLU A 176 18.89 -20.44 -3.04
C GLU A 176 18.32 -19.06 -2.73
N ALA A 177 18.59 -18.50 -1.55
CA ALA A 177 18.16 -17.16 -1.20
C ALA A 177 18.78 -16.10 -2.11
N VAL A 178 20.09 -16.22 -2.40
CA VAL A 178 20.79 -15.37 -3.37
C VAL A 178 20.16 -15.52 -4.76
N LYS A 179 19.96 -16.76 -5.22
CA LYS A 179 19.33 -17.02 -6.53
C LYS A 179 17.94 -16.39 -6.60
N HIS A 180 17.12 -16.54 -5.57
CA HIS A 180 15.77 -15.97 -5.52
C HIS A 180 15.78 -14.44 -5.65
N VAL A 181 16.69 -13.77 -4.92
CA VAL A 181 16.88 -12.32 -5.05
C VAL A 181 17.22 -11.93 -6.50
N HIS A 182 18.13 -12.65 -7.15
CA HIS A 182 18.45 -12.41 -8.57
C HIS A 182 17.23 -12.60 -9.46
N THR A 183 16.47 -13.68 -9.30
CA THR A 183 15.23 -13.93 -10.06
C THR A 183 14.24 -12.76 -9.93
N GLN A 184 13.98 -12.27 -8.71
CA GLN A 184 13.07 -11.15 -8.51
C GLN A 184 13.59 -9.86 -9.18
N VAL A 185 14.89 -9.58 -9.06
CA VAL A 185 15.52 -8.41 -9.71
C VAL A 185 15.47 -8.53 -11.23
N GLU A 186 15.72 -9.71 -11.79
CA GLU A 186 15.62 -9.99 -13.23
C GLU A 186 14.17 -9.87 -13.75
N ASN A 187 13.19 -10.20 -12.93
CA ASN A 187 11.77 -9.94 -13.20
C ASN A 187 11.38 -8.46 -13.05
N GLY A 188 12.30 -7.65 -12.53
CA GLY A 188 12.15 -6.22 -12.38
C GLY A 188 11.36 -5.84 -11.14
N ALA A 189 11.54 -6.59 -10.04
CA ALA A 189 11.13 -6.15 -8.72
C ALA A 189 11.75 -4.78 -8.39
N ASP A 190 10.96 -3.91 -7.79
CA ASP A 190 11.35 -2.54 -7.43
C ASP A 190 12.14 -2.52 -6.11
N TYR A 191 11.84 -3.46 -5.22
CA TYR A 191 12.49 -3.74 -3.93
C TYR A 191 12.43 -5.25 -3.64
N ILE A 192 12.90 -5.71 -2.48
CA ILE A 192 12.85 -7.12 -2.07
C ILE A 192 12.11 -7.25 -0.73
N LYS A 193 11.33 -8.33 -0.58
CA LYS A 193 10.65 -8.69 0.68
C LYS A 193 11.23 -9.99 1.23
N ILE A 194 11.42 -10.05 2.54
CA ILE A 194 11.76 -11.27 3.29
C ILE A 194 10.70 -11.55 4.37
N MET A 195 10.50 -12.82 4.70
CA MET A 195 9.52 -13.24 5.71
C MET A 195 10.16 -13.67 7.03
N ILE A 196 9.73 -13.06 8.14
CA ILE A 196 10.12 -13.43 9.52
C ILE A 196 8.84 -13.50 10.36
N GLU A 197 8.21 -14.68 10.38
CA GLU A 197 6.96 -14.93 11.11
C GLU A 197 7.01 -16.27 11.83
N GLU A 198 7.18 -16.24 13.14
CA GLU A 198 7.19 -17.45 13.98
C GLU A 198 5.79 -17.97 14.34
N GLY A 199 4.72 -17.24 13.98
CA GLY A 199 3.32 -17.65 14.09
C GLY A 199 2.69 -17.40 15.46
N THR A 200 3.42 -16.82 16.42
CA THR A 200 2.96 -16.64 17.81
C THR A 200 1.73 -15.73 17.92
N VAL A 201 1.65 -14.70 17.07
CA VAL A 201 0.52 -13.75 17.02
C VAL A 201 -0.44 -14.04 15.86
N MET A 202 -0.10 -15.00 15.00
CA MET A 202 -0.96 -15.53 13.95
C MET A 202 -1.76 -16.76 14.39
N GLY A 203 -1.63 -17.18 15.65
CA GLY A 203 -2.36 -18.33 16.20
C GLY A 203 -1.82 -19.70 15.77
N VAL A 204 -0.62 -19.74 15.20
CA VAL A 204 0.05 -20.92 14.63
C VAL A 204 1.52 -20.99 15.09
N PRO A 205 1.80 -21.00 16.40
CA PRO A 205 3.16 -20.91 16.91
C PRO A 205 4.05 -22.05 16.40
N GLY A 206 5.26 -21.70 15.96
CA GLY A 206 6.24 -22.64 15.42
C GLY A 206 6.24 -22.73 13.89
N LEU A 207 5.74 -21.71 13.18
CA LEU A 207 5.88 -21.64 11.73
C LEU A 207 7.36 -21.72 11.33
N PRO A 208 7.69 -22.40 10.22
CA PRO A 208 9.02 -22.39 9.64
C PRO A 208 9.49 -20.96 9.32
N VAL A 209 10.68 -20.61 9.81
CA VAL A 209 11.38 -19.36 9.50
C VAL A 209 12.78 -19.69 9.01
N LEU A 210 13.25 -18.96 7.99
CA LEU A 210 14.62 -19.10 7.50
C LEU A 210 15.63 -18.71 8.59
N SER A 211 16.80 -19.34 8.58
CA SER A 211 17.86 -18.96 9.51
C SER A 211 18.35 -17.53 9.23
N GLU A 212 18.85 -16.87 10.28
CA GLU A 212 19.38 -15.51 10.13
C GLU A 212 20.48 -15.40 9.06
N ASP A 213 21.32 -16.44 8.91
CA ASP A 213 22.41 -16.43 7.93
C ASP A 213 21.89 -16.40 6.48
N ILE A 214 20.79 -17.12 6.21
CA ILE A 214 20.12 -17.13 4.91
C ILE A 214 19.48 -15.76 4.64
N LEU A 215 18.76 -15.22 5.62
CA LEU A 215 18.11 -13.90 5.49
C LEU A 215 19.14 -12.77 5.33
N LYS A 216 20.23 -12.77 6.12
CA LYS A 216 21.35 -11.82 5.97
C LYS A 216 22.04 -11.94 4.62
N ALA A 217 22.09 -13.14 4.02
CA ALA A 217 22.62 -13.30 2.67
C ALA A 217 21.69 -12.67 1.63
N ALA A 218 20.38 -12.88 1.74
CA ALA A 218 19.39 -12.24 0.88
C ALA A 218 19.46 -10.70 0.97
N VAL A 219 19.52 -10.16 2.19
CA VAL A 219 19.63 -8.70 2.43
C VAL A 219 20.89 -8.13 1.77
N ARG A 220 22.06 -8.74 2.04
CA ARG A 220 23.33 -8.30 1.46
C ARG A 220 23.33 -8.36 -0.07
N GLU A 221 22.72 -9.38 -0.65
CA GLU A 221 22.66 -9.51 -2.10
C GLU A 221 21.73 -8.48 -2.73
N ALA A 222 20.56 -8.24 -2.15
CA ALA A 222 19.63 -7.20 -2.60
C ALA A 222 20.30 -5.81 -2.59
N HIS A 223 21.05 -5.49 -1.54
CA HIS A 223 21.81 -4.24 -1.45
C HIS A 223 22.89 -4.11 -2.52
N LYS A 224 23.62 -5.19 -2.88
CA LYS A 224 24.58 -5.17 -4.01
C LYS A 224 23.90 -4.85 -5.35
N LEU A 225 22.62 -5.22 -5.48
CA LEU A 225 21.78 -4.93 -6.64
C LEU A 225 21.03 -3.60 -6.53
N ASN A 226 21.36 -2.76 -5.54
CA ASN A 226 20.74 -1.47 -5.25
C ASN A 226 19.23 -1.55 -5.00
N LYS A 227 18.78 -2.60 -4.29
CA LYS A 227 17.40 -2.79 -3.85
C LYS A 227 17.29 -2.60 -2.36
N ILE A 228 16.29 -1.85 -1.91
CA ILE A 228 15.91 -1.84 -0.50
C ILE A 228 15.23 -3.16 -0.13
N VAL A 229 15.32 -3.54 1.13
CA VAL A 229 14.73 -4.77 1.66
C VAL A 229 13.72 -4.45 2.76
N LEU A 230 12.55 -5.04 2.66
CA LEU A 230 11.52 -4.97 3.68
C LEU A 230 11.35 -6.33 4.35
N ALA A 231 11.16 -6.35 5.67
CA ALA A 231 10.88 -7.57 6.41
C ALA A 231 9.40 -7.66 6.80
N HIS A 232 8.82 -8.85 6.65
CA HIS A 232 7.63 -9.24 7.42
C HIS A 232 8.03 -9.43 8.87
N VAL A 233 7.37 -8.72 9.79
CA VAL A 233 7.53 -8.88 11.25
C VAL A 233 6.23 -8.54 11.97
N LEU A 234 5.89 -9.30 13.00
CA LEU A 234 4.73 -9.00 13.87
C LEU A 234 5.08 -8.96 15.37
N THR A 235 6.32 -9.29 15.76
CA THR A 235 6.77 -9.28 17.16
C THR A 235 7.97 -8.37 17.36
N ALA A 236 8.19 -7.94 18.59
CA ALA A 236 9.30 -7.04 18.91
C ALA A 236 10.65 -7.73 18.67
N ASP A 237 10.74 -9.03 18.96
CA ASP A 237 11.93 -9.85 18.76
C ASP A 237 12.24 -10.07 17.27
N SER A 238 11.23 -10.37 16.44
CA SER A 238 11.40 -10.46 14.99
C SER A 238 11.78 -9.09 14.38
N SER A 239 11.18 -8.00 14.87
CA SER A 239 11.53 -6.63 14.47
C SER A 239 13.00 -6.32 14.76
N LEU A 240 13.48 -6.62 15.98
CA LEU A 240 14.88 -6.39 16.35
C LEU A 240 15.84 -7.22 15.50
N SER A 241 15.50 -8.50 15.28
CA SER A 241 16.27 -9.40 14.42
C SER A 241 16.39 -8.84 13.00
N ALA A 242 15.27 -8.42 12.40
CA ALA A 242 15.25 -7.83 11.06
C ALA A 242 16.15 -6.58 10.96
N ILE A 243 16.08 -5.68 11.95
CA ILE A 243 16.93 -4.49 12.00
C ILE A 243 18.42 -4.85 12.09
N GLN A 244 18.78 -5.86 12.89
CA GLN A 244 20.16 -6.34 12.99
C GLN A 244 20.67 -6.99 11.70
N MET A 245 19.77 -7.51 10.86
CA MET A 245 20.11 -8.01 9.51
C MET A 245 20.38 -6.87 8.51
N GLY A 246 19.96 -5.64 8.83
CA GLY A 246 20.17 -4.45 8.01
C GLY A 246 19.04 -4.17 7.03
N VAL A 247 17.80 -4.58 7.30
CA VAL A 247 16.67 -4.23 6.43
C VAL A 247 16.38 -2.72 6.44
N ASP A 248 15.82 -2.21 5.35
CA ASP A 248 15.53 -0.80 5.14
C ASP A 248 14.13 -0.39 5.65
N GLY A 249 13.22 -1.36 5.76
CA GLY A 249 11.86 -1.14 6.22
C GLY A 249 11.26 -2.34 6.95
N LEU A 250 10.42 -2.06 7.94
CA LEU A 250 9.61 -3.07 8.62
C LEU A 250 8.17 -3.00 8.16
N ALA A 251 7.59 -4.16 7.93
CA ALA A 251 6.21 -4.37 7.55
C ALA A 251 5.77 -5.62 8.31
N HIS A 252 5.42 -5.53 9.60
CA HIS A 252 4.52 -4.54 10.17
C HIS A 252 5.05 -3.91 11.46
N LEU A 253 4.14 -3.37 12.28
CA LEU A 253 4.40 -2.97 13.67
C LEU A 253 4.23 -4.17 14.61
N PHE A 254 5.21 -4.39 15.49
CA PHE A 254 5.12 -5.40 16.54
C PHE A 254 3.92 -5.20 17.47
N ILE A 255 3.15 -6.27 17.69
CA ILE A 255 1.87 -6.24 18.44
C ILE A 255 1.99 -6.60 19.93
N ASP A 256 3.05 -7.33 20.31
CA ASP A 256 3.27 -7.95 21.62
C ASP A 256 3.88 -7.02 22.68
N ARG A 257 4.41 -5.85 22.27
CA ARG A 257 4.92 -4.73 23.10
C ARG A 257 5.54 -5.15 24.46
N PRO A 258 6.70 -5.83 24.47
CA PRO A 258 7.39 -6.26 25.69
C PRO A 258 8.09 -5.10 26.43
N GLU A 259 8.66 -5.37 27.61
CA GLU A 259 9.43 -4.38 28.39
C GLU A 259 10.64 -3.80 27.61
N SER A 260 11.21 -4.59 26.70
CA SER A 260 12.32 -4.18 25.80
C SER A 260 11.90 -3.24 24.67
N THR A 261 10.63 -2.84 24.58
CA THR A 261 10.12 -1.99 23.47
C THR A 261 10.97 -0.74 23.23
N SER A 262 11.47 -0.08 24.29
CA SER A 262 12.30 1.12 24.12
C SER A 262 13.64 0.87 23.42
N GLU A 263 14.21 -0.33 23.61
CA GLU A 263 15.45 -0.76 22.97
C GLU A 263 15.20 -1.08 21.49
N VAL A 264 14.07 -1.72 21.18
CA VAL A 264 13.63 -1.99 19.81
C VAL A 264 13.41 -0.69 19.04
N VAL A 265 12.72 0.29 19.64
CA VAL A 265 12.51 1.63 19.04
C VAL A 265 13.84 2.33 18.77
N ALA A 266 14.78 2.28 19.73
CA ALA A 266 16.12 2.85 19.55
C ALA A 266 16.88 2.18 18.40
N ALA A 267 16.83 0.84 18.30
CA ALA A 267 17.47 0.09 17.23
C ALA A 267 16.90 0.45 15.84
N ILE A 268 15.57 0.54 15.71
CA ILE A 268 14.90 0.94 14.46
C ILE A 268 15.31 2.36 14.04
N LYS A 269 15.35 3.29 15.00
CA LYS A 269 15.78 4.66 14.74
C LYS A 269 17.24 4.72 14.28
N ASP A 270 18.13 4.04 14.99
CA ASP A 270 19.57 4.11 14.74
C ASP A 270 19.97 3.43 13.42
N SER A 271 19.19 2.46 12.94
CA SER A 271 19.40 1.85 11.61
C SER A 271 18.95 2.77 10.47
N GLY A 272 18.06 3.73 10.74
CA GLY A 272 17.43 4.58 9.74
C GLY A 272 16.28 3.92 8.97
N ALA A 273 15.85 2.72 9.38
CA ALA A 273 14.74 2.01 8.76
C ALA A 273 13.42 2.78 8.91
N PHE A 274 12.49 2.58 7.97
CA PHE A 274 11.11 3.06 8.10
C PHE A 274 10.20 1.94 8.61
N VAL A 275 8.99 2.29 9.05
CA VAL A 275 7.97 1.32 9.49
C VAL A 275 6.66 1.58 8.76
N THR A 276 6.11 0.54 8.15
CA THR A 276 4.73 0.51 7.65
C THR A 276 3.89 -0.27 8.68
N PRO A 277 3.18 0.40 9.59
CA PRO A 277 2.71 -0.24 10.81
C PRO A 277 1.50 -1.16 10.58
N CYS A 278 0.70 -0.91 9.54
CA CYS A 278 -0.54 -1.62 9.25
C CYS A 278 -1.43 -1.74 10.52
N LEU A 279 -1.75 -0.61 11.16
CA LEU A 279 -2.60 -0.60 12.35
C LEU A 279 -3.98 -1.23 12.07
N VAL A 280 -4.49 -1.13 10.84
CA VAL A 280 -5.70 -1.84 10.40
C VAL A 280 -5.54 -3.36 10.45
N LEU A 281 -4.37 -3.91 10.08
CA LEU A 281 -4.05 -5.33 10.24
C LEU A 281 -3.97 -5.69 11.72
N ASN A 282 -3.25 -4.91 12.52
CA ASN A 282 -3.16 -5.16 13.97
C ASN A 282 -4.53 -5.13 14.64
N ALA A 283 -5.42 -4.20 14.24
CA ALA A 283 -6.80 -4.18 14.71
C ALA A 283 -7.53 -5.49 14.35
N SER A 284 -7.38 -5.96 13.11
CA SER A 284 -7.97 -7.22 12.65
C SER A 284 -7.43 -8.45 13.37
N ILE A 285 -6.11 -8.55 13.58
CA ILE A 285 -5.46 -9.64 14.34
C ILE A 285 -5.99 -9.70 15.77
N ILE A 286 -6.27 -8.55 16.39
CA ILE A 286 -6.84 -8.45 17.75
C ILE A 286 -8.35 -8.75 17.78
N GLY A 287 -8.99 -8.88 16.61
CA GLY A 287 -10.42 -9.17 16.51
C GLY A 287 -11.32 -7.93 16.46
N ASN A 288 -10.76 -6.76 16.13
CA ASN A 288 -11.52 -5.53 15.93
C ASN A 288 -11.84 -5.35 14.43
N PRO A 289 -13.09 -5.58 13.99
CA PRO A 289 -13.48 -5.34 12.61
C PRO A 289 -13.54 -3.84 12.28
N ALA A 290 -13.51 -3.51 11.00
CA ALA A 290 -13.67 -2.15 10.48
C ALA A 290 -15.15 -1.79 10.22
N SER A 291 -16.06 -2.23 11.09
CA SER A 291 -17.52 -2.06 10.88
C SER A 291 -17.99 -0.61 10.79
N GLU A 292 -17.34 0.33 11.50
CA GLU A 292 -17.65 1.75 11.36
C GLU A 292 -17.31 2.27 9.96
N LEU A 293 -16.17 1.86 9.41
CA LEU A 293 -15.76 2.17 8.04
C LEU A 293 -16.72 1.52 7.02
N ALA A 294 -17.10 0.25 7.25
CA ALA A 294 -18.05 -0.46 6.41
C ALA A 294 -19.44 0.21 6.39
N GLY A 295 -19.83 0.86 7.49
CA GLY A 295 -21.09 1.61 7.59
C GLY A 295 -21.06 3.00 6.95
N ASP A 296 -19.89 3.56 6.64
CA ASP A 296 -19.77 4.90 6.07
C ASP A 296 -20.33 4.94 4.63
N PRO A 297 -21.31 5.81 4.31
CA PRO A 297 -21.86 5.92 2.96
C PRO A 297 -20.82 6.22 1.87
N ARG A 298 -19.69 6.86 2.22
CA ARG A 298 -18.60 7.17 1.29
C ARG A 298 -17.74 5.95 0.95
N VAL A 299 -17.89 4.88 1.72
CA VAL A 299 -17.21 3.58 1.55
C VAL A 299 -18.17 2.54 0.97
N ASN A 300 -19.34 2.35 1.60
CA ASN A 300 -20.29 1.31 1.20
C ASN A 300 -20.89 1.49 -0.19
N SER A 301 -20.93 2.72 -0.71
CA SER A 301 -21.40 2.99 -2.07
C SER A 301 -20.40 2.59 -3.15
N LYS A 302 -19.12 2.37 -2.80
CA LYS A 302 -18.00 2.17 -3.73
C LYS A 302 -17.44 0.75 -3.74
N LEU A 303 -17.60 0.02 -2.64
CA LEU A 303 -17.14 -1.36 -2.48
C LEU A 303 -18.22 -2.37 -2.84
N SER A 304 -17.78 -3.56 -3.25
CA SER A 304 -18.69 -4.68 -3.47
C SER A 304 -19.23 -5.22 -2.12
N PRO A 305 -20.38 -5.92 -2.11
CA PRO A 305 -20.90 -6.54 -0.90
C PRO A 305 -19.89 -7.46 -0.22
N GLU A 306 -19.07 -8.20 -0.99
CA GLU A 306 -18.04 -9.07 -0.44
C GLU A 306 -16.99 -8.26 0.35
N TRP A 307 -16.50 -7.15 -0.18
CA TRP A 307 -15.57 -6.28 0.55
C TRP A 307 -16.20 -5.65 1.79
N ILE A 308 -17.49 -5.36 1.76
CA ILE A 308 -18.23 -4.87 2.95
C ILE A 308 -18.34 -5.97 4.01
N ASP A 309 -18.58 -7.21 3.62
CA ASP A 309 -18.58 -8.35 4.54
C ASP A 309 -17.17 -8.57 5.13
N ILE A 310 -16.11 -8.43 4.33
CA ILE A 310 -14.72 -8.49 4.82
C ILE A 310 -14.42 -7.38 5.82
N LEU A 311 -14.82 -6.13 5.57
CA LEU A 311 -14.62 -5.05 6.54
C LEU A 311 -15.36 -5.31 7.88
N ASN A 312 -16.43 -6.10 7.87
CA ASN A 312 -17.17 -6.50 9.07
C ASN A 312 -16.63 -7.77 9.74
N SER A 313 -15.59 -8.40 9.20
CA SER A 313 -14.89 -9.53 9.81
C SER A 313 -13.50 -9.13 10.32
N SER A 314 -12.76 -10.09 10.90
CA SER A 314 -11.40 -9.89 11.41
C SER A 314 -10.64 -11.21 11.47
N PHE A 315 -9.32 -11.17 11.52
CA PHE A 315 -8.47 -12.35 11.72
C PHE A 315 -8.70 -12.98 13.09
N ASN A 316 -8.72 -12.15 14.13
CA ASN A 316 -8.94 -12.55 15.52
C ASN A 316 -7.99 -13.69 15.99
N THR A 317 -6.74 -13.65 15.55
CA THR A 317 -5.70 -14.65 15.87
C THR A 317 -4.93 -14.33 17.15
N TYR A 318 -4.98 -13.07 17.63
CA TYR A 318 -4.34 -12.62 18.87
C TYR A 318 -5.27 -11.70 19.69
N PRO A 319 -6.44 -12.17 20.14
CA PRO A 319 -7.45 -11.35 20.84
C PRO A 319 -6.98 -10.77 22.18
N GLN A 320 -5.91 -11.31 22.76
CA GLN A 320 -5.26 -10.77 23.95
C GLN A 320 -4.42 -9.51 23.69
N GLY A 321 -4.18 -9.16 22.42
CA GLY A 321 -3.46 -7.96 22.04
C GLY A 321 -4.21 -6.68 22.41
N SER A 322 -3.54 -5.54 22.23
CA SER A 322 -4.12 -4.24 22.60
C SER A 322 -3.83 -3.20 21.52
N LEU A 323 -4.89 -2.69 20.89
CA LEU A 323 -4.76 -1.63 19.91
C LEU A 323 -4.16 -0.35 20.52
N GLU A 324 -4.43 -0.10 21.81
CA GLU A 324 -3.81 0.98 22.58
C GLU A 324 -2.29 0.79 22.72
N ASN A 325 -1.81 -0.46 22.84
CA ASN A 325 -0.37 -0.74 22.81
C ASN A 325 0.22 -0.49 21.42
N SER A 326 -0.47 -0.88 20.34
CA SER A 326 -0.07 -0.53 18.97
C SER A 326 0.02 0.99 18.78
N PHE A 327 -0.95 1.76 19.30
CA PHE A 327 -0.91 3.22 19.28
C PHE A 327 0.29 3.80 20.04
N LYS A 328 0.61 3.25 21.21
CA LYS A 328 1.83 3.66 21.94
C LYS A 328 3.09 3.34 21.15
N SER A 329 3.18 2.16 20.53
CA SER A 329 4.36 1.75 19.75
C SER A 329 4.58 2.62 18.54
N VAL A 330 3.53 2.93 17.76
CA VAL A 330 3.67 3.84 16.62
C VAL A 330 4.06 5.27 17.07
N MET A 331 3.55 5.75 18.20
CA MET A 331 3.91 7.06 18.72
C MET A 331 5.32 7.11 19.30
N ASP A 332 5.83 6.04 19.90
CA ASP A 332 7.21 5.97 20.36
C ASP A 332 8.18 6.02 19.18
N LEU A 333 7.89 5.28 18.10
CA LEU A 333 8.63 5.34 16.83
C LEU A 333 8.58 6.74 16.20
N HIS A 334 7.38 7.32 16.09
CA HIS A 334 7.21 8.67 15.54
C HIS A 334 8.00 9.72 16.32
N LYS A 335 7.90 9.71 17.66
CA LYS A 335 8.67 10.63 18.53
C LYS A 335 10.17 10.41 18.45
N ALA A 336 10.62 9.19 18.16
CA ALA A 336 12.03 8.89 17.93
C ALA A 336 12.53 9.42 16.57
N GLY A 337 11.63 9.85 15.67
CA GLY A 337 11.95 10.35 14.34
C GLY A 337 11.94 9.26 13.25
N VAL A 338 11.39 8.08 13.52
CA VAL A 338 11.22 7.01 12.54
C VAL A 338 10.13 7.42 11.54
N ASP A 339 10.40 7.24 10.25
CA ASP A 339 9.37 7.45 9.24
C ASP A 339 8.30 6.36 9.32
N ILE A 340 7.09 6.78 9.66
CA ILE A 340 5.88 5.95 9.58
C ILE A 340 5.23 6.17 8.22
N LEU A 341 4.93 5.07 7.52
CA LEU A 341 4.27 5.05 6.21
C LEU A 341 2.91 4.37 6.33
N VAL A 342 1.87 4.93 5.71
CA VAL A 342 0.56 4.24 5.64
C VAL A 342 0.70 3.01 4.77
N GLY A 343 0.29 1.87 5.29
CA GLY A 343 0.08 0.66 4.52
C GLY A 343 -0.98 -0.22 5.18
N THR A 344 -1.65 -1.06 4.42
CA THR A 344 -2.86 -1.74 4.90
C THR A 344 -2.69 -3.22 5.13
N ASP A 345 -1.91 -3.89 4.29
CA ASP A 345 -1.81 -5.35 4.18
C ASP A 345 -3.10 -6.04 3.70
N VAL A 346 -3.89 -5.34 2.89
CA VAL A 346 -5.08 -5.95 2.28
C VAL A 346 -4.67 -7.11 1.33
N SER A 347 -5.44 -8.19 1.37
CA SER A 347 -5.29 -9.36 0.50
C SER A 347 -5.75 -9.06 -0.94
N PRO A 348 -5.26 -9.81 -1.97
CA PRO A 348 -5.56 -9.50 -3.37
C PRO A 348 -7.04 -9.67 -3.74
N VAL A 349 -7.79 -10.37 -2.89
CA VAL A 349 -9.18 -10.76 -3.04
C VAL A 349 -9.89 -10.75 -1.69
N PRO A 350 -11.24 -10.60 -1.66
CA PRO A 350 -12.00 -10.65 -0.43
C PRO A 350 -12.04 -12.09 0.12
N LEU A 351 -11.18 -12.38 1.09
CA LEU A 351 -11.09 -13.69 1.77
C LEU A 351 -11.59 -13.56 3.21
N HIS A 352 -12.60 -14.36 3.57
CA HIS A 352 -13.24 -14.23 4.89
C HIS A 352 -12.29 -14.51 6.06
N ASN A 353 -11.26 -15.36 5.87
CA ASN A 353 -10.21 -15.60 6.85
C ASN A 353 -9.18 -14.46 6.94
N LEU A 354 -9.16 -13.53 5.97
CA LEU A 354 -8.30 -12.35 5.94
C LEU A 354 -9.13 -11.06 6.14
N GLY A 355 -9.86 -11.04 7.26
CA GLY A 355 -10.90 -10.03 7.55
C GLY A 355 -10.39 -8.63 7.89
N GLY A 356 -11.28 -7.64 7.83
CA GLY A 356 -11.09 -6.30 8.40
C GLY A 356 -10.47 -5.26 7.46
N LEU A 357 -10.12 -5.65 6.23
CA LEU A 357 -9.40 -4.81 5.28
C LEU A 357 -10.08 -4.82 3.90
N ALA A 358 -9.95 -3.72 3.17
CA ALA A 358 -10.40 -3.54 1.79
C ALA A 358 -9.53 -2.52 1.05
N HIS A 359 -9.29 -2.77 -0.24
CA HIS A 359 -8.47 -1.91 -1.10
C HIS A 359 -8.98 -0.47 -1.13
N GLY A 360 -8.06 0.48 -1.05
CA GLY A 360 -8.36 1.91 -1.02
C GLY A 360 -8.96 2.39 0.30
N ALA A 361 -10.10 1.84 0.73
CA ALA A 361 -10.80 2.27 1.95
C ALA A 361 -9.91 2.15 3.20
N SER A 362 -9.08 1.11 3.29
CA SER A 362 -8.23 0.87 4.47
C SER A 362 -7.08 1.86 4.60
N VAL A 363 -6.67 2.53 3.52
CA VAL A 363 -5.68 3.63 3.58
C VAL A 363 -6.23 4.79 4.40
N HIS A 364 -7.53 5.10 4.23
CA HIS A 364 -8.20 6.13 5.03
C HIS A 364 -8.36 5.69 6.48
N HIS A 365 -8.70 4.43 6.71
CA HIS A 365 -8.81 3.89 8.06
C HIS A 365 -7.46 3.91 8.80
N GLU A 366 -6.38 3.53 8.12
CA GLU A 366 -5.02 3.61 8.65
C GLU A 366 -4.65 5.04 9.04
N MET A 367 -4.92 6.03 8.18
CA MET A 367 -4.72 7.44 8.51
C MET A 367 -5.56 7.90 9.71
N GLN A 368 -6.81 7.45 9.83
CA GLN A 368 -7.67 7.74 10.98
C GLN A 368 -7.12 7.11 12.28
N LEU A 369 -6.57 5.88 12.21
CA LEU A 369 -5.94 5.21 13.34
C LEU A 369 -4.63 5.90 13.76
N LEU A 370 -3.83 6.38 12.81
CA LEU A 370 -2.63 7.19 13.11
C LEU A 370 -3.01 8.49 13.84
N VAL A 371 -4.05 9.20 13.38
CA VAL A 371 -4.56 10.39 14.07
C VAL A 371 -5.09 10.05 15.46
N LYS A 372 -5.81 8.93 15.60
CA LYS A 372 -6.27 8.43 16.90
C LYS A 372 -5.11 8.09 17.85
N ALA A 373 -3.99 7.58 17.32
CA ALA A 373 -2.79 7.30 18.10
C ALA A 373 -2.07 8.58 18.57
N GLY A 374 -2.17 9.68 17.80
CA GLY A 374 -1.64 10.99 18.18
C GLY A 374 -0.95 11.76 17.05
N PHE A 375 -1.01 11.29 15.80
CA PHE A 375 -0.55 12.08 14.65
C PHE A 375 -1.47 13.29 14.44
N THR A 376 -0.90 14.39 13.97
CA THR A 376 -1.71 15.44 13.32
C THR A 376 -2.26 14.92 11.98
N PRO A 377 -3.40 15.44 11.50
CA PRO A 377 -3.91 15.04 10.18
C PRO A 377 -2.89 15.29 9.05
N VAL A 378 -2.09 16.36 9.14
CA VAL A 378 -1.01 16.64 8.18
C VAL A 378 0.05 15.54 8.18
N GLU A 379 0.49 15.07 9.35
CA GLU A 379 1.48 13.98 9.44
C GLU A 379 0.92 12.66 8.88
N ALA A 380 -0.36 12.37 9.11
CA ALA A 380 -1.04 11.22 8.53
C ALA A 380 -1.09 11.30 6.98
N LEU A 381 -1.42 12.48 6.44
CA LEU A 381 -1.39 12.69 4.98
C LEU A 381 0.03 12.56 4.41
N GLN A 382 1.05 13.07 5.09
CA GLN A 382 2.45 12.90 4.68
C GLN A 382 2.84 11.41 4.62
N SER A 383 2.38 10.60 5.59
CA SER A 383 2.63 9.15 5.60
C SER A 383 1.96 8.38 4.46
N ALA A 384 0.97 8.96 3.80
CA ALA A 384 0.30 8.41 2.61
C ALA A 384 0.68 9.12 1.30
N THR A 385 1.64 10.07 1.31
CA THR A 385 2.00 10.85 0.11
C THR A 385 3.52 10.99 -0.04
N SER A 386 4.12 12.04 0.53
CA SER A 386 5.54 12.38 0.31
C SER A 386 6.52 11.40 0.96
N LYS A 387 6.19 10.85 2.14
CA LYS A 387 7.06 9.89 2.84
C LYS A 387 7.22 8.57 2.08
N PRO A 388 6.16 7.86 1.67
CA PRO A 388 6.32 6.62 0.89
C PRO A 388 7.00 6.89 -0.46
N ALA A 389 6.65 7.98 -1.15
CA ALA A 389 7.32 8.37 -2.40
C ALA A 389 8.84 8.52 -2.20
N ARG A 390 9.27 9.21 -1.13
CA ARG A 390 10.69 9.38 -0.79
C ARG A 390 11.36 8.04 -0.44
N ARG A 391 10.76 7.25 0.45
CA ARG A 391 11.36 6.00 0.96
C ARG A 391 11.50 4.92 -0.11
N PHE A 392 10.59 4.89 -1.08
CA PHE A 392 10.63 3.95 -2.21
C PHE A 392 11.23 4.55 -3.49
N GLY A 393 11.81 5.75 -3.43
CA GLY A 393 12.52 6.35 -4.56
C GLY A 393 11.64 6.80 -5.73
N LEU A 394 10.35 7.03 -5.51
CA LEU A 394 9.40 7.53 -6.52
C LEU A 394 9.54 9.05 -6.68
N GLN A 395 10.48 9.47 -7.53
CA GLN A 395 10.83 10.89 -7.72
C GLN A 395 9.80 11.70 -8.51
N ASP A 396 8.88 11.03 -9.21
CA ASP A 396 7.92 11.67 -10.10
C ASP A 396 6.60 12.06 -9.43
N ARG A 397 6.33 11.66 -8.18
CA ARG A 397 5.01 11.84 -7.53
C ARG A 397 5.10 11.98 -6.01
N GLY A 398 3.94 12.01 -5.35
CA GLY A 398 3.83 12.14 -3.88
C GLY A 398 3.89 13.58 -3.38
N ARG A 399 4.08 14.55 -4.29
CA ARG A 399 3.98 15.98 -4.01
C ARG A 399 3.33 16.71 -5.19
N ILE A 400 2.76 17.88 -4.93
CA ILE A 400 2.29 18.81 -5.96
C ILE A 400 3.39 19.85 -6.18
N ALA A 401 4.19 19.66 -7.21
CA ALA A 401 5.22 20.62 -7.64
C ALA A 401 5.39 20.58 -9.16
N GLU A 402 5.97 21.65 -9.72
CA GLU A 402 6.29 21.71 -11.15
C GLU A 402 7.20 20.56 -11.57
N GLY A 403 6.89 19.96 -12.72
CA GLY A 403 7.60 18.81 -13.27
C GLY A 403 7.15 17.46 -12.70
N MET A 404 6.35 17.44 -11.63
CA MET A 404 5.84 16.19 -11.07
C MET A 404 4.68 15.65 -11.89
N ARG A 405 4.51 14.34 -11.85
CA ARG A 405 3.40 13.61 -12.43
C ARG A 405 2.09 14.06 -11.77
N ALA A 406 1.07 14.31 -12.59
CA ALA A 406 -0.26 14.70 -12.14
C ALA A 406 -1.07 13.46 -11.70
N ASP A 407 -0.60 12.82 -10.62
CA ASP A 407 -1.37 11.87 -9.82
C ASP A 407 -1.97 12.64 -8.64
N LEU A 408 -3.28 12.92 -8.70
CA LEU A 408 -3.92 13.89 -7.83
C LEU A 408 -5.26 13.38 -7.32
N VAL A 409 -5.65 13.85 -6.15
CA VAL A 409 -6.97 13.61 -5.58
C VAL A 409 -7.60 14.94 -5.16
N LEU A 410 -8.87 15.12 -5.50
CA LEU A 410 -9.68 16.24 -5.06
C LEU A 410 -10.72 15.73 -4.06
N VAL A 411 -10.70 16.33 -2.87
CA VAL A 411 -11.58 15.94 -1.76
C VAL A 411 -12.43 17.09 -1.30
N GLU A 412 -13.70 16.82 -1.00
CA GLU A 412 -14.57 17.77 -0.32
C GLU A 412 -14.17 17.90 1.15
N GLY A 413 -14.12 19.13 1.68
CA GLY A 413 -13.70 19.36 3.06
C GLY A 413 -12.21 19.64 3.21
N ASP A 414 -11.66 19.38 4.40
CA ASP A 414 -10.29 19.70 4.77
C ASP A 414 -9.62 18.57 5.59
N PRO A 415 -9.00 17.57 4.92
CA PRO A 415 -8.33 16.47 5.60
C PRO A 415 -7.10 16.89 6.41
N THR A 416 -6.61 18.14 6.29
CA THR A 416 -5.52 18.65 7.12
C THR A 416 -6.01 19.08 8.52
N THR A 417 -7.32 19.16 8.70
CA THR A 417 -7.97 19.48 9.99
C THR A 417 -8.89 18.36 10.48
N ASN A 418 -9.58 17.67 9.57
CA ASN A 418 -10.42 16.51 9.85
C ASN A 418 -10.06 15.38 8.89
N ILE A 419 -9.22 14.44 9.33
CA ILE A 419 -8.71 13.37 8.46
C ILE A 419 -9.81 12.50 7.83
N SER A 420 -11.00 12.44 8.43
CA SER A 420 -12.17 11.73 7.85
C SER A 420 -12.65 12.33 6.53
N ASP A 421 -12.39 13.62 6.26
CA ASP A 421 -12.72 14.27 4.99
C ASP A 421 -11.95 13.65 3.81
N SER A 422 -10.85 12.92 4.08
CA SER A 422 -10.13 12.19 3.03
C SER A 422 -10.98 11.15 2.31
N LEU A 423 -12.08 10.65 2.90
CA LEU A 423 -13.02 9.73 2.23
C LEU A 423 -13.96 10.43 1.23
N SER A 424 -14.09 11.75 1.31
CA SER A 424 -15.02 12.55 0.50
C SER A 424 -14.42 12.88 -0.89
N ILE A 425 -13.97 11.83 -1.59
CA ILE A 425 -13.33 11.95 -2.92
C ILE A 425 -14.34 12.44 -3.95
N GLN A 426 -14.01 13.54 -4.64
CA GLN A 426 -14.79 14.08 -5.77
C GLN A 426 -14.20 13.68 -7.12
N ALA A 427 -12.88 13.67 -7.23
CA ALA A 427 -12.19 13.35 -8.48
C ALA A 427 -10.76 12.85 -8.24
N VAL A 428 -10.27 12.04 -9.17
CA VAL A 428 -8.92 11.48 -9.18
C VAL A 428 -8.30 11.72 -10.55
N TRP A 429 -7.03 12.12 -10.58
CA TRP A 429 -6.22 12.18 -11.79
C TRP A 429 -5.12 11.13 -11.71
N LEU A 430 -4.96 10.36 -12.76
CA LEU A 430 -3.85 9.43 -12.93
C LEU A 430 -3.11 9.79 -14.21
N LYS A 431 -1.82 10.14 -14.11
CA LYS A 431 -1.02 10.65 -15.25
C LYS A 431 -1.75 11.79 -15.97
N GLY A 432 -2.38 12.69 -15.21
CA GLY A 432 -3.14 13.84 -15.72
C GLY A 432 -4.52 13.52 -16.30
N ALA A 433 -4.87 12.24 -16.47
CA ALA A 433 -6.20 11.85 -16.91
C ALA A 433 -7.14 11.83 -15.71
N GLY A 434 -8.08 12.78 -15.68
CA GLY A 434 -9.02 12.93 -14.58
C GLY A 434 -10.33 12.18 -14.77
N GLN A 435 -10.87 11.66 -13.68
CA GLN A 435 -12.22 11.09 -13.59
C GLN A 435 -12.94 11.60 -12.34
N GLN A 436 -14.24 11.87 -12.46
CA GLN A 436 -15.09 12.08 -11.30
C GLN A 436 -15.37 10.75 -10.60
N ILE A 437 -15.40 10.80 -9.26
CA ILE A 437 -15.82 9.68 -8.43
C ILE A 437 -17.19 10.05 -7.86
N HIS A 438 -18.17 9.16 -8.05
CA HIS A 438 -19.54 9.33 -7.58
C HIS A 438 -19.80 8.57 -6.28
#